data_AF-A0AAD9NL21-F1
#
_entry.id   AF-A0AAD9NL21-F1
#
_cell.length_a   1.000
_cell.length_b   1.000
_cell.length_c   1.000
_cell.angle_alpha   90.00
_cell.angle_beta   90.00
_cell.angle_gamma   90.00
#
_symmetry.space_group_name_H-M   'P 1'
#
loop_
_entity.id
_entity.type
_entity.pdbx_description
1 polymer ?
#
loop_
_entity_poly.entity_id
_entity_poly.type
_entity_poly.pdbx_seq_one_letter_code
_entity_poly.pdbx_strand_id
1 'polypeptide(L)'
;MVEFSSSQYIVISSGARTGDYMVSSKGPLPSPVTELDSTAQTYGKECVKYLMMTPGGEMMCRDKIGKIVATTAEELLLPGNKSGDDPNFEHAHEFVDTYINKLEELWRARADEVNRQSIWTENKVALSTESNEVTTFSEDYIRPGGVIRVPVDDDTASMKLKYQSEHNMQSTEEVTQVQKAMCQMISSCDVDNDCSIDLSQKKSVLHLNYIELEISKDIAPAFRGRHSVEFELRVEQASGAVIVRHYSLDTTKHRQKRYKQYKSYSKWSQRMIPRSDFFPHYWQIRMANGCKVGCGPVAWAMVFGYYDIRSHKKKSSFGTGSQSLYGCGSDGTSGKRSCVAPSKTSDNKYDKRLRKYIEHIHYRIGTWCHTGATPAHKMDRIKGFFQARQKSGHPTIRQSNNIWKIFSYSFIAKKTRKWIRQGWPVVVGTTEATVFKWHYPVAVMYAWRKRKYRRCVKVIWKICGPWHTQTQYLVLTHQGWKKPRTKFRSMNFHYAAVATY
;
A
#
# COMPACT_ATOMS: atom_id res chain seq x y z
N MET A 1 7.50 19.63 4.37
CA MET A 1 7.22 20.53 3.24
C MET A 1 6.03 19.99 2.48
N VAL A 2 5.10 20.83 2.00
CA VAL A 2 3.95 20.40 1.19
C VAL A 2 3.97 21.20 -0.11
N GLU A 3 4.06 20.51 -1.23
CA GLU A 3 4.05 21.10 -2.57
C GLU A 3 2.71 20.84 -3.24
N PHE A 4 2.23 21.82 -4.01
CA PHE A 4 0.93 21.79 -4.68
C PHE A 4 1.11 21.96 -6.19
N SER A 5 0.30 21.24 -6.97
CA SER A 5 0.05 21.52 -8.38
C SER A 5 -1.45 21.79 -8.59
N SER A 6 -1.85 22.16 -9.81
CA SER A 6 -3.24 22.46 -10.16
C SER A 6 -4.24 21.31 -9.90
N SER A 7 -3.76 20.08 -9.70
CA SER A 7 -4.63 18.90 -9.48
C SER A 7 -4.16 17.94 -8.39
N GLN A 8 -2.95 18.13 -7.83
CA GLN A 8 -2.34 17.18 -6.90
C GLN A 8 -1.55 17.89 -5.79
N TYR A 9 -1.27 17.17 -4.72
CA TYR A 9 -0.38 17.61 -3.63
C TYR A 9 0.72 16.57 -3.38
N ILE A 10 1.83 17.00 -2.80
CA ILE A 10 2.94 16.17 -2.32
C ILE A 10 3.30 16.62 -0.90
N VAL A 11 3.34 15.71 0.08
CA VAL A 11 3.89 15.98 1.43
C VAL A 11 5.24 15.29 1.52
N ILE A 12 6.23 16.06 1.93
CA ILE A 12 7.62 15.66 2.07
C ILE A 12 7.97 15.73 3.56
N SER A 13 8.36 14.57 4.12
CA SER A 13 8.87 14.43 5.49
C SER A 13 10.39 14.54 5.47
N SER A 14 10.97 15.32 6.38
CA SER A 14 12.42 15.43 6.55
C SER A 14 12.89 14.81 7.86
N GLY A 15 13.98 14.06 7.81
CA GLY A 15 14.65 13.56 9.01
C GLY A 15 15.57 14.62 9.61
N ALA A 16 15.32 15.05 10.85
CA ALA A 16 16.13 16.10 11.52
C ALA A 16 17.63 15.76 11.68
N ARG A 17 18.01 14.48 11.52
CA ARG A 17 19.40 14.00 11.66
C ARG A 17 20.12 13.68 10.35
N THR A 18 19.38 13.44 9.27
CA THR A 18 19.98 13.01 7.99
C THR A 18 19.83 14.05 6.89
N GLY A 19 18.93 15.03 7.06
CA GLY A 19 18.65 16.01 6.00
C GLY A 19 17.89 15.41 4.81
N ASP A 20 17.59 14.11 4.84
CA ASP A 20 16.88 13.42 3.77
C ASP A 20 15.41 13.86 3.74
N TYR A 21 14.93 14.19 2.55
CA TYR A 21 13.55 14.51 2.25
C TYR A 21 12.90 13.33 1.54
N MET A 22 11.92 12.69 2.18
CA MET A 22 11.13 11.62 1.55
C MET A 22 9.72 12.12 1.26
N VAL A 23 9.23 11.82 0.05
CA VAL A 23 7.79 11.95 -0.24
C VAL A 23 7.05 10.99 0.69
N SER A 24 6.39 11.56 1.69
CA SER A 24 5.59 10.83 2.66
C SER A 24 4.19 10.55 2.12
N SER A 25 3.67 11.42 1.23
CA SER A 25 2.38 11.23 0.57
C SER A 25 2.24 12.04 -0.71
N LYS A 26 1.47 11.57 -1.70
CA LYS A 26 1.09 12.37 -2.88
C LYS A 26 -0.33 12.01 -3.33
N GLY A 27 -1.25 12.95 -3.48
CA GLY A 27 -2.63 12.63 -3.87
C GLY A 27 -3.32 13.71 -4.70
N PRO A 28 -4.51 13.42 -5.29
CA PRO A 28 -5.34 14.46 -5.87
C PRO A 28 -5.84 15.40 -4.77
N LEU A 29 -6.08 16.67 -5.11
CA LEU A 29 -6.71 17.63 -4.20
C LEU A 29 -8.16 17.21 -3.82
N PRO A 30 -8.67 17.61 -2.63
CA PRO A 30 -8.00 18.42 -1.61
C PRO A 30 -6.90 17.63 -0.88
N SER A 31 -5.83 18.33 -0.50
CA SER A 31 -4.75 17.74 0.30
C SER A 31 -5.22 17.50 1.74
N PRO A 32 -4.57 16.62 2.53
CA PRO A 32 -4.86 16.51 3.96
C PRO A 32 -4.64 17.79 4.74
N VAL A 33 -3.69 18.60 4.30
CA VAL A 33 -3.47 19.93 4.88
C VAL A 33 -4.71 20.78 4.62
N THR A 34 -5.23 20.75 3.39
CA THR A 34 -6.49 21.42 3.01
C THR A 34 -7.69 20.89 3.78
N GLU A 35 -7.76 19.59 4.05
CA GLU A 35 -8.83 18.98 4.84
C GLU A 35 -8.73 19.37 6.33
N LEU A 36 -7.53 19.40 6.88
CA LEU A 36 -7.26 19.90 8.24
C LEU A 36 -7.56 21.38 8.35
N ASP A 37 -7.17 22.20 7.37
CA ASP A 37 -7.49 23.62 7.28
C ASP A 37 -8.99 23.84 7.25
N SER A 38 -9.70 23.14 6.36
CA SER A 38 -11.15 23.24 6.26
C SER A 38 -11.84 22.82 7.55
N THR A 39 -11.33 21.77 8.21
CA THR A 39 -11.83 21.32 9.51
C THR A 39 -11.59 22.37 10.59
N ALA A 40 -10.37 22.90 10.72
CA ALA A 40 -10.03 23.93 11.69
C ALA A 40 -10.84 25.22 11.46
N GLN A 41 -11.00 25.65 10.21
CA GLN A 41 -11.79 26.82 9.83
C GLN A 41 -13.27 26.68 10.21
N THR A 42 -13.83 25.46 10.11
CA THR A 42 -15.21 25.19 10.55
C THR A 42 -15.43 25.52 12.04
N TYR A 43 -14.36 25.53 12.84
CA TYR A 43 -14.37 25.85 14.26
C TYR A 43 -13.69 27.19 14.59
N GLY A 44 -13.45 28.04 13.60
CA GLY A 44 -12.81 29.34 13.79
C GLY A 44 -11.35 29.26 14.24
N LYS A 45 -10.67 28.16 13.93
CA LYS A 45 -9.24 27.93 14.25
C LYS A 45 -8.38 27.99 12.99
N GLU A 46 -7.08 28.18 13.18
CA GLU A 46 -6.07 28.20 12.11
C GLU A 46 -5.03 27.10 12.35
N CYS A 47 -4.77 26.28 11.32
CA CYS A 47 -3.69 25.31 11.36
C CYS A 47 -2.35 25.99 11.02
N VAL A 48 -1.36 25.87 11.91
CA VAL A 48 -0.02 26.45 11.74
C VAL A 48 1.05 25.38 11.61
N LYS A 49 0.90 24.26 12.31
CA LYS A 49 1.86 23.16 12.27
C LYS A 49 1.17 21.83 12.00
N TYR A 50 1.66 21.10 11.01
CA TYR A 50 1.12 19.81 10.61
C TYR A 50 2.02 18.67 11.08
N LEU A 51 1.42 17.64 11.64
CA LEU A 51 2.10 16.46 12.16
C LEU A 51 1.52 15.22 11.51
N MET A 52 2.38 14.36 10.95
CA MET A 52 1.99 13.03 10.52
C MET A 52 2.22 12.05 11.67
N MET A 53 1.13 11.53 12.21
CA MET A 53 1.13 10.72 13.42
C MET A 53 1.62 9.31 13.14
N THR A 54 1.12 8.69 12.08
CA THR A 54 1.48 7.30 11.76
C THR A 54 1.91 7.16 10.30
N PRO A 55 2.67 6.09 9.96
CA PRO A 55 2.98 5.75 8.58
C PRO A 55 1.75 5.50 7.70
N GLY A 56 0.57 5.30 8.30
CA GLY A 56 -0.72 5.22 7.63
C GLY A 56 -1.24 6.58 7.17
N GLY A 57 -0.57 7.66 7.53
CA GLY A 57 -0.87 9.00 7.07
C GLY A 57 -1.97 9.70 7.84
N GLU A 58 -2.34 9.22 9.02
CA GLU A 58 -3.13 10.02 9.96
C GLU A 58 -2.34 11.28 10.32
N MET A 59 -3.00 12.43 10.19
CA MET A 59 -2.41 13.74 10.45
C MET A 59 -3.20 14.52 11.50
N MET A 60 -2.53 15.48 12.11
CA MET A 60 -3.15 16.52 12.92
C MET A 60 -2.51 17.86 12.62
N CYS A 61 -3.25 18.94 12.89
CA CYS A 61 -2.69 20.27 12.86
C CYS A 61 -2.77 20.92 14.24
N ARG A 62 -1.78 21.78 14.53
CA ARG A 62 -1.71 22.62 15.72
C ARG A 62 -1.80 24.09 15.35
N ASP A 63 -2.40 24.89 16.21
CA ASP A 63 -2.45 26.34 16.12
C ASP A 63 -1.13 27.01 16.58
N LYS A 64 -1.12 28.35 16.65
CA LYS A 64 0.03 29.17 17.06
C LYS A 64 0.49 28.90 18.50
N ILE A 65 -0.41 28.48 19.39
CA ILE A 65 -0.10 28.18 20.79
C ILE A 65 0.19 26.69 21.00
N GLY A 66 0.23 25.90 19.92
CA GLY A 66 0.59 24.49 19.95
C GLY A 66 -0.58 23.55 20.31
N LYS A 67 -1.82 24.05 20.36
CA LYS A 67 -3.01 23.22 20.58
C LYS A 67 -3.45 22.54 19.29
N ILE A 68 -3.87 21.29 19.37
CA ILE A 68 -4.42 20.51 18.27
C ILE A 68 -5.80 21.09 17.96
N VAL A 69 -6.03 21.46 16.70
CA VAL A 69 -7.28 22.11 16.24
C VAL A 69 -7.92 21.41 15.05
N ALA A 70 -7.26 20.38 14.51
CA ALA A 70 -7.86 19.44 13.56
C ALA A 70 -7.08 18.12 13.56
N THR A 71 -7.75 17.02 13.24
CA THR A 71 -7.11 15.73 12.96
C THR A 71 -7.87 14.94 11.91
N THR A 72 -7.16 14.18 11.10
CA THR A 72 -7.74 13.21 10.17
C THR A 72 -8.03 11.86 10.85
N ALA A 73 -7.64 11.69 12.12
CA ALA A 73 -7.91 10.51 12.92
C ALA A 73 -9.18 10.74 13.75
N GLU A 74 -10.35 10.55 13.12
CA GLU A 74 -11.65 10.83 13.75
C GLU A 74 -11.88 10.08 15.07
N GLU A 75 -11.21 8.93 15.26
CA GLU A 75 -11.31 8.14 16.49
C GLU A 75 -10.67 8.86 17.70
N LEU A 76 -9.87 9.90 17.46
CA LEU A 76 -9.30 10.78 18.49
C LEU A 76 -10.22 11.95 18.85
N LEU A 77 -11.32 12.13 18.11
CA LEU A 77 -12.35 13.11 18.43
C LEU A 77 -13.37 12.45 19.34
N LEU A 78 -13.51 12.94 20.57
CA LEU A 78 -14.67 12.58 21.37
C LEU A 78 -15.92 13.15 20.68
N PRO A 79 -17.08 12.45 20.71
CA PRO A 79 -18.32 13.08 20.31
C PRO A 79 -18.55 14.27 21.23
N GLY A 80 -18.37 15.48 20.70
CA GLY A 80 -18.82 16.70 21.37
C GLY A 80 -20.30 16.52 21.69
N ASN A 81 -20.65 16.67 22.97
CA ASN A 81 -22.04 16.69 23.36
C ASN A 81 -22.67 17.91 22.67
N LYS A 82 -23.59 17.66 21.73
CA LYS A 82 -24.45 18.60 21.00
C LYS A 82 -23.83 19.21 19.72
N SER A 83 -24.68 19.25 18.69
CA SER A 83 -24.44 19.96 17.44
C SER A 83 -24.25 21.45 17.72
N GLY A 84 -23.02 21.94 17.62
CA GLY A 84 -22.69 23.35 17.79
C GLY A 84 -21.47 23.64 18.67
N ASP A 85 -20.99 22.68 19.47
CA ASP A 85 -19.83 22.87 20.34
C ASP A 85 -18.51 22.52 19.62
N ASP A 86 -17.45 23.28 19.92
CA ASP A 86 -16.05 23.09 19.46
C ASP A 86 -15.64 21.63 19.79
N PRO A 87 -15.20 20.81 18.81
CA PRO A 87 -14.80 19.42 19.07
C PRO A 87 -13.71 19.39 20.14
N ASN A 88 -13.92 18.58 21.18
CA ASN A 88 -12.94 18.45 22.24
C ASN A 88 -11.69 17.70 21.73
N PHE A 89 -10.63 18.44 21.44
CA PHE A 89 -9.32 17.92 21.04
C PHE A 89 -8.41 17.54 22.23
N GLU A 90 -8.86 17.66 23.48
CA GLU A 90 -8.09 17.22 24.66
C GLU A 90 -7.73 15.73 24.57
N HIS A 91 -8.65 14.90 24.08
CA HIS A 91 -8.37 13.48 23.89
C HIS A 91 -7.27 13.22 22.84
N ALA A 92 -7.21 14.05 21.80
CA ALA A 92 -6.13 13.98 20.81
C ALA A 92 -4.79 14.42 21.42
N HIS A 93 -4.79 15.41 22.31
CA HIS A 93 -3.62 15.83 23.06
C HIS A 93 -3.10 14.76 24.00
N GLU A 94 -3.97 14.26 24.88
CA GLU A 94 -3.64 13.18 25.81
C GLU A 94 -3.13 11.94 25.07
N PHE A 95 -3.73 11.62 23.92
CA PHE A 95 -3.27 10.53 23.09
C PHE A 95 -1.84 10.73 22.57
N VAL A 96 -1.51 11.91 22.03
CA VAL A 96 -0.17 12.20 21.54
C VAL A 96 0.84 12.07 22.67
N ASP A 97 0.58 12.71 23.80
CA ASP A 97 1.51 12.78 24.92
C ASP A 97 1.71 11.40 25.55
N THR A 98 0.63 10.61 25.67
CA THR A 98 0.68 9.25 26.24
C THR A 98 1.38 8.26 25.31
N TYR A 99 1.27 8.42 23.97
CA TYR A 99 1.74 7.41 23.01
C TYR A 99 2.90 7.84 22.12
N ILE A 100 3.54 8.98 22.38
CA ILE A 100 4.65 9.50 21.57
C ILE A 100 5.76 8.46 21.33
N ASN A 101 6.15 7.74 22.38
CA ASN A 101 7.17 6.68 22.28
C ASN A 101 6.73 5.52 21.37
N LYS A 102 5.44 5.17 21.37
CA LYS A 102 4.91 4.10 20.50
C LYS A 102 4.77 4.58 19.05
N LEU A 103 4.47 5.86 18.83
CA LEU A 103 4.47 6.48 17.51
C LEU A 103 5.89 6.46 16.94
N GLU A 104 6.91 6.77 17.74
CA GLU A 104 8.31 6.61 17.32
C GLU A 104 8.66 5.16 16.97
N GLU A 105 8.26 4.18 17.80
CA GLU A 105 8.48 2.77 17.51
C GLU A 105 7.82 2.34 16.19
N LEU A 106 6.62 2.83 15.90
CA LEU A 106 5.94 2.61 14.63
C LEU A 106 6.75 3.12 13.44
N TRP A 107 7.24 4.35 13.52
CA TRP A 107 8.06 4.95 12.47
C TRP A 107 9.40 4.23 12.31
N ARG A 108 10.02 3.80 13.42
CA ARG A 108 11.23 2.94 13.38
C ARG A 108 10.93 1.59 12.75
N ALA A 109 9.83 0.94 13.10
CA ALA A 109 9.41 -0.34 12.53
C ALA A 109 9.09 -0.21 11.03
N ARG A 110 8.47 0.90 10.62
CA ARG A 110 8.22 1.24 9.22
C ARG A 110 9.53 1.43 8.47
N ALA A 111 10.47 2.21 9.01
CA ALA A 111 11.79 2.40 8.42
C ALA A 111 12.53 1.05 8.27
N ASP A 112 12.49 0.22 9.30
CA ASP A 112 13.05 -1.14 9.29
C ASP A 112 12.39 -2.04 8.24
N GLU A 113 11.08 -1.91 8.05
CA GLU A 113 10.32 -2.64 7.05
C GLU A 113 10.65 -2.18 5.63
N VAL A 114 10.66 -0.87 5.38
CA VAL A 114 11.11 -0.27 4.10
C VAL A 114 12.50 -0.80 3.75
N ASN A 115 13.44 -0.77 4.70
CA ASN A 115 14.78 -1.34 4.57
C ASN A 115 14.80 -2.86 4.30
N ARG A 116 13.75 -3.60 4.68
CA ARG A 116 13.61 -5.05 4.44
C ARG A 116 12.85 -5.37 3.15
N GLN A 117 12.08 -4.42 2.63
CA GLN A 117 11.19 -4.52 1.48
C GLN A 117 11.88 -4.02 0.19
N SER A 118 13.20 -4.20 0.05
CA SER A 118 14.10 -3.79 -1.08
C SER A 118 13.74 -4.32 -2.48
N ILE A 119 12.49 -4.73 -2.69
CA ILE A 119 11.94 -5.25 -3.93
C ILE A 119 10.62 -4.51 -4.28
N TRP A 120 9.99 -3.81 -3.33
CA TRP A 120 8.59 -3.36 -3.45
C TRP A 120 8.25 -2.03 -2.76
N THR A 121 9.23 -1.15 -2.50
CA THR A 121 8.97 0.25 -2.16
C THR A 121 8.15 0.90 -3.29
N GLU A 122 7.02 1.53 -2.93
CA GLU A 122 6.11 2.14 -3.88
C GLU A 122 6.79 3.32 -4.60
N ASN A 123 6.95 3.12 -5.91
CA ASN A 123 7.44 4.00 -6.95
C ASN A 123 7.00 5.48 -6.88
N LYS A 124 7.94 6.40 -7.12
CA LYS A 124 7.63 7.77 -7.59
C LYS A 124 7.24 7.71 -9.08
N VAL A 125 6.13 8.36 -9.46
CA VAL A 125 5.82 8.72 -10.85
C VAL A 125 6.27 10.16 -11.04
N ALA A 126 7.31 10.38 -11.84
CA ALA A 126 7.63 11.68 -12.41
C ALA A 126 6.56 11.99 -13.47
N LEU A 127 5.72 12.99 -13.18
CA LEU A 127 4.89 13.61 -14.21
C LEU A 127 5.84 14.51 -14.99
N SER A 128 6.04 14.21 -16.27
CA SER A 128 6.86 15.04 -17.15
C SER A 128 6.19 16.40 -17.33
N THR A 129 6.64 17.39 -16.59
CA THR A 129 6.56 18.79 -16.99
C THR A 129 7.82 19.46 -16.48
N GLU A 130 8.69 19.80 -17.43
CA GLU A 130 9.79 20.77 -17.44
C GLU A 130 9.96 21.70 -16.21
N SER A 131 10.19 21.17 -15.00
CA SER A 131 10.70 21.96 -13.89
C SER A 131 12.07 21.44 -13.47
N ASN A 132 13.07 22.33 -13.52
CA ASN A 132 14.43 22.13 -13.02
C ASN A 132 14.48 22.09 -11.47
N GLU A 133 13.45 21.56 -10.82
CA GLU A 133 13.42 21.43 -9.37
C GLU A 133 14.08 20.12 -8.95
N VAL A 134 15.24 20.28 -8.31
CA VAL A 134 16.02 19.21 -7.67
C VAL A 134 15.16 18.54 -6.61
N THR A 135 14.54 17.43 -6.98
CA THR A 135 13.84 16.54 -6.06
C THR A 135 14.84 15.55 -5.49
N THR A 136 15.04 15.49 -4.18
CA THR A 136 15.92 14.49 -3.54
C THR A 136 15.19 13.14 -3.39
N PHE A 137 15.91 12.02 -3.50
CA PHE A 137 15.35 10.67 -3.65
C PHE A 137 15.81 9.72 -2.55
N SER A 138 14.97 8.74 -2.18
CA SER A 138 15.38 7.63 -1.32
C SER A 138 16.24 6.67 -2.14
N GLU A 139 17.55 6.67 -1.90
CA GLU A 139 18.50 5.78 -2.58
C GLU A 139 18.48 4.38 -1.98
N ASP A 140 18.24 3.36 -2.83
CA ASP A 140 18.43 1.97 -2.44
C ASP A 140 19.92 1.61 -2.57
N TYR A 141 20.58 1.32 -1.45
CA TYR A 141 22.01 1.01 -1.39
C TYR A 141 22.30 -0.44 -1.79
N ILE A 142 23.09 -0.64 -2.86
CA ILE A 142 23.38 -1.95 -3.47
C ILE A 142 24.88 -2.21 -3.46
N ARG A 143 25.26 -3.49 -3.45
CA ARG A 143 26.65 -3.94 -3.50
C ARG A 143 26.97 -4.69 -4.79
N PRO A 144 28.25 -4.76 -5.18
CA PRO A 144 28.72 -5.62 -6.27
C PRO A 144 28.33 -7.08 -6.01
N GLY A 145 27.87 -7.78 -7.05
CA GLY A 145 27.26 -9.11 -6.92
C GLY A 145 25.84 -9.11 -6.36
N GLY A 146 25.25 -7.95 -6.14
CA GLY A 146 23.85 -7.78 -5.74
C GLY A 146 22.88 -8.09 -6.89
N VAL A 147 21.61 -8.30 -6.55
CA VAL A 147 20.55 -8.48 -7.54
C VAL A 147 19.41 -7.53 -7.21
N ILE A 148 19.10 -6.64 -8.14
CA ILE A 148 17.93 -5.77 -8.11
C ILE A 148 16.77 -6.52 -8.75
N ARG A 149 15.59 -6.42 -8.16
CA ARG A 149 14.36 -6.95 -8.73
C ARG A 149 13.41 -5.80 -8.99
N VAL A 150 13.13 -5.55 -10.26
CA VAL A 150 12.34 -4.41 -10.70
C VAL A 150 11.00 -4.92 -11.20
N PRO A 151 9.87 -4.54 -10.61
CA PRO A 151 8.57 -4.93 -11.11
C PRO A 151 8.29 -4.27 -12.46
N VAL A 152 7.69 -5.05 -13.33
CA VAL A 152 7.29 -4.66 -14.68
C VAL A 152 5.80 -4.97 -14.78
N ASP A 153 5.00 -4.00 -15.17
CA ASP A 153 3.58 -4.19 -15.40
C ASP A 153 3.33 -4.39 -16.90
N ASP A 154 2.13 -4.83 -17.29
CA ASP A 154 1.78 -4.98 -18.72
C ASP A 154 1.76 -3.63 -19.48
N ASP A 155 1.72 -2.53 -18.74
CA ASP A 155 1.82 -1.14 -19.20
C ASP A 155 3.29 -0.68 -19.39
N THR A 156 4.28 -1.47 -18.96
CA THR A 156 5.68 -1.03 -19.10
C THR A 156 6.11 -1.04 -20.56
N ALA A 157 6.40 0.14 -21.10
CA ALA A 157 6.83 0.35 -22.48
C ALA A 157 8.35 0.27 -22.63
N SER A 158 9.09 0.91 -21.72
CA SER A 158 10.56 0.93 -21.78
C SER A 158 11.16 0.97 -20.37
N MET A 159 12.43 0.60 -20.26
CA MET A 159 13.21 0.79 -19.03
C MET A 159 14.63 1.22 -19.39
N LYS A 160 15.11 2.28 -18.75
CA LYS A 160 16.43 2.89 -19.03
C LYS A 160 17.22 3.14 -17.76
N LEU A 161 18.53 2.92 -17.86
CA LEU A 161 19.48 3.22 -16.81
C LEU A 161 20.10 4.60 -17.06
N LYS A 162 20.16 5.44 -16.04
CA LYS A 162 20.82 6.76 -16.12
C LYS A 162 21.75 6.99 -14.93
N TYR A 163 23.03 7.17 -15.17
CA TYR A 163 24.02 7.56 -14.18
C TYR A 163 23.72 9.00 -13.69
N GLN A 164 23.80 9.22 -12.39
CA GLN A 164 23.70 10.57 -11.82
C GLN A 164 25.11 11.16 -11.71
N SER A 165 25.38 12.22 -12.47
CA SER A 165 26.70 12.87 -12.42
C SER A 165 26.92 13.57 -11.09
N GLU A 166 28.05 13.29 -10.46
CA GLU A 166 28.57 14.11 -9.37
C GLU A 166 28.77 15.56 -9.85
N HIS A 167 28.50 16.54 -8.98
CA HIS A 167 28.59 17.98 -9.28
C HIS A 167 29.97 18.46 -9.79
N ASN A 168 30.99 17.60 -9.79
CA ASN A 168 32.37 17.91 -10.17
C ASN A 168 32.81 17.30 -11.52
N MET A 169 31.96 16.57 -12.25
CA MET A 169 32.32 16.08 -13.60
C MET A 169 32.20 17.21 -14.62
N GLN A 170 33.32 17.54 -15.29
CA GLN A 170 33.44 18.74 -16.12
C GLN A 170 33.10 18.52 -17.61
N SER A 171 33.02 17.28 -18.12
CA SER A 171 32.75 17.03 -19.54
C SER A 171 31.66 15.96 -19.83
N THR A 172 30.89 16.19 -20.89
CA THR A 172 29.84 15.26 -21.40
C THR A 172 30.40 13.90 -21.80
N GLU A 173 31.66 13.86 -22.24
CA GLU A 173 32.34 12.63 -22.65
C GLU A 173 32.64 11.73 -21.45
N GLU A 174 33.12 12.29 -20.33
CA GLU A 174 33.32 11.53 -19.10
C GLU A 174 32.01 10.94 -18.57
N VAL A 175 30.92 11.73 -18.58
CA VAL A 175 29.59 11.24 -18.17
C VAL A 175 29.14 10.06 -19.05
N THR A 176 29.38 10.14 -20.35
CA THR A 176 29.04 9.07 -21.30
C THR A 176 29.85 7.81 -21.05
N GLN A 177 31.16 7.93 -20.79
CA GLN A 177 32.01 6.78 -20.47
C GLN A 177 31.58 6.10 -19.17
N VAL A 178 31.26 6.88 -18.14
CA VAL A 178 30.81 6.40 -16.83
C VAL A 178 29.43 5.74 -16.92
N GLN A 179 28.52 6.30 -17.73
CA GLN A 179 27.22 5.71 -18.06
C GLN A 179 27.38 4.33 -18.71
N LYS A 180 28.24 4.21 -19.74
CA LYS A 180 28.52 2.93 -20.42
C LYS A 180 29.11 1.91 -19.44
N ALA A 181 30.06 2.34 -18.60
CA ALA A 181 30.65 1.48 -17.58
C ALA A 181 29.61 0.97 -16.56
N MET A 182 28.64 1.80 -16.18
CA MET A 182 27.55 1.36 -15.29
C MET A 182 26.66 0.33 -15.98
N CYS A 183 26.28 0.58 -17.23
CA CYS A 183 25.44 -0.34 -18.00
C CYS A 183 26.12 -1.71 -18.18
N GLN A 184 27.41 -1.74 -18.50
CA GLN A 184 28.18 -2.98 -18.59
C GLN A 184 28.22 -3.78 -17.29
N MET A 185 28.10 -3.12 -16.14
CA MET A 185 28.05 -3.79 -14.84
C MET A 185 26.68 -4.39 -14.52
N ILE A 186 25.62 -4.03 -15.24
CA ILE A 186 24.25 -4.44 -14.95
C ILE A 186 23.80 -5.44 -16.00
N SER A 187 23.36 -6.63 -15.56
CA SER A 187 22.84 -7.63 -16.48
C SER A 187 21.65 -7.10 -17.28
N SER A 188 21.56 -7.49 -18.55
CA SER A 188 20.45 -7.12 -19.44
C SER A 188 20.38 -5.63 -19.79
N CYS A 189 21.43 -4.85 -19.46
CA CYS A 189 21.58 -3.48 -19.94
C CYS A 189 22.29 -3.49 -21.30
N ASP A 190 21.69 -2.81 -22.28
CA ASP A 190 22.20 -2.66 -23.64
C ASP A 190 22.93 -1.32 -23.77
N VAL A 191 24.25 -1.40 -23.84
CA VAL A 191 25.15 -0.24 -23.92
C VAL A 191 24.98 0.51 -25.25
N ASP A 192 24.65 -0.22 -26.33
CA ASP A 192 24.54 0.32 -27.67
C ASP A 192 23.17 0.98 -27.90
N ASN A 193 22.16 0.56 -27.15
CA ASN A 193 20.82 1.13 -27.18
C ASN A 193 20.54 2.03 -25.95
N ASP A 194 21.33 3.09 -25.79
CA ASP A 194 21.11 4.16 -24.80
C ASP A 194 20.94 3.64 -23.35
N CYS A 195 21.69 2.58 -22.99
CA CYS A 195 21.61 1.92 -21.68
C CYS A 195 20.18 1.47 -21.33
N SER A 196 19.42 1.04 -22.34
CA SER A 196 18.11 0.44 -22.15
C SER A 196 18.23 -0.95 -21.53
N ILE A 197 17.22 -1.36 -20.77
CA ILE A 197 17.14 -2.69 -20.21
C ILE A 197 16.27 -3.57 -21.10
N ASP A 198 16.80 -4.74 -21.48
CA ASP A 198 16.08 -5.74 -22.24
C ASP A 198 14.87 -6.30 -21.46
N LEU A 199 13.68 -5.80 -21.82
CA LEU A 199 12.42 -6.24 -21.22
C LEU A 199 12.03 -7.68 -21.61
N SER A 200 12.68 -8.30 -22.60
CA SER A 200 12.42 -9.70 -22.97
C SER A 200 12.83 -10.69 -21.87
N GLN A 201 13.75 -10.29 -21.00
CA GLN A 201 14.19 -11.05 -19.82
C GLN A 201 13.15 -11.05 -18.67
N LYS A 202 11.94 -10.59 -18.94
CA LYS A 202 10.82 -10.54 -17.98
C LYS A 202 10.55 -11.92 -17.40
N LYS A 203 10.70 -12.03 -16.08
CA LYS A 203 10.33 -13.21 -15.29
C LYS A 203 8.94 -13.00 -14.72
N SER A 204 8.17 -14.07 -14.57
CA SER A 204 6.86 -14.03 -13.93
C SER A 204 6.82 -14.92 -12.70
N VAL A 205 6.32 -14.38 -11.59
CA VAL A 205 6.09 -15.12 -10.35
C VAL A 205 4.77 -14.66 -9.75
N LEU A 206 3.84 -15.59 -9.53
CA LEU A 206 2.52 -15.30 -8.96
C LEU A 206 1.77 -14.20 -9.73
N HIS A 207 1.77 -14.24 -11.07
CA HIS A 207 1.16 -13.22 -11.93
C HIS A 207 1.74 -11.81 -11.78
N LEU A 208 2.90 -11.66 -11.13
CA LEU A 208 3.69 -10.45 -11.13
C LEU A 208 4.84 -10.62 -12.10
N ASN A 209 4.99 -9.69 -13.01
CA ASN A 209 6.13 -9.64 -13.91
C ASN A 209 7.23 -8.77 -13.30
N TYR A 210 8.48 -9.16 -13.48
CA TYR A 210 9.64 -8.44 -12.98
C TYR A 210 10.89 -8.77 -13.79
N ILE A 211 11.89 -7.90 -13.72
CA ILE A 211 13.23 -8.12 -14.27
C ILE A 211 14.22 -8.24 -13.12
N GLU A 212 15.16 -9.15 -13.26
CA GLU A 212 16.32 -9.27 -12.35
C GLU A 212 17.51 -8.59 -13.02
N LEU A 213 18.06 -7.58 -12.33
CA LEU A 213 19.28 -6.91 -12.73
C LEU A 213 20.39 -7.34 -11.77
N GLU A 214 21.27 -8.23 -12.23
CA GLU A 214 22.45 -8.65 -11.51
C GLU A 214 23.55 -7.62 -11.70
N ILE A 215 24.12 -7.14 -10.59
CA ILE A 215 25.27 -6.25 -10.63
C ILE A 215 26.53 -7.09 -10.60
N SER A 216 27.45 -6.85 -11.52
CA SER A 216 28.76 -7.48 -11.56
C SER A 216 29.46 -7.38 -10.21
N LYS A 217 30.20 -8.44 -9.83
CA LYS A 217 31.07 -8.41 -8.66
C LYS A 217 32.31 -7.55 -8.90
N ASP A 218 32.69 -7.40 -10.16
CA ASP A 218 33.85 -6.65 -10.57
C ASP A 218 33.45 -5.21 -10.81
N ILE A 219 33.95 -4.32 -9.96
CA ILE A 219 33.77 -2.88 -10.11
C ILE A 219 34.50 -2.43 -11.37
N ALA A 220 33.77 -1.75 -12.27
CA ALA A 220 34.34 -1.19 -13.48
C ALA A 220 35.52 -0.25 -13.13
N PRO A 221 36.60 -0.24 -13.93
CA PRO A 221 37.75 0.63 -13.69
C PRO A 221 37.37 2.11 -13.51
N ALA A 222 36.34 2.58 -14.23
CA ALA A 222 35.80 3.94 -14.15
C ALA A 222 35.30 4.35 -12.75
N PHE A 223 35.03 3.39 -11.87
CA PHE A 223 34.55 3.65 -10.51
C PHE A 223 35.62 3.42 -9.43
N ARG A 224 36.87 3.14 -9.81
CA ARG A 224 37.96 2.99 -8.85
C ARG A 224 38.22 4.31 -8.13
N GLY A 225 38.37 4.26 -6.80
CA GLY A 225 38.59 5.44 -5.97
C GLY A 225 37.31 6.16 -5.54
N ARG A 226 36.15 5.84 -6.14
CA ARG A 226 34.86 6.33 -5.68
C ARG A 226 34.38 5.52 -4.48
N HIS A 227 33.59 6.14 -3.61
CA HIS A 227 32.99 5.47 -2.45
C HIS A 227 31.59 4.90 -2.75
N SER A 228 30.82 5.64 -3.53
CA SER A 228 29.54 5.22 -4.07
C SER A 228 29.43 5.67 -5.51
N VAL A 229 28.54 5.03 -6.26
CA VAL A 229 28.14 5.49 -7.59
C VAL A 229 26.63 5.46 -7.68
N GLU A 230 26.03 6.61 -7.92
CA GLU A 230 24.59 6.78 -7.96
C GLU A 230 24.05 6.60 -9.38
N PHE A 231 22.89 5.95 -9.48
CA PHE A 231 22.21 5.77 -10.75
C PHE A 231 20.69 5.68 -10.57
N GLU A 232 20.00 6.04 -11.63
CA GLU A 232 18.56 5.97 -11.80
C GLU A 232 18.18 4.80 -12.70
N LEU A 233 17.05 4.20 -12.38
CA LEU A 233 16.31 3.34 -13.27
C LEU A 233 14.96 3.99 -13.57
N ARG A 234 14.75 4.34 -14.83
CA ARG A 234 13.52 4.96 -15.34
C ARG A 234 12.69 3.88 -16.02
N VAL A 235 11.47 3.67 -15.56
CA VAL A 235 10.49 2.72 -16.11
C VAL A 235 9.37 3.55 -16.74
N GLU A 236 9.32 3.57 -18.05
CA GLU A 236 8.31 4.32 -18.79
C GLU A 236 7.09 3.44 -19.04
N GLN A 237 5.92 3.99 -18.75
CA GLN A 237 4.64 3.36 -19.02
C GLN A 237 4.13 3.76 -20.40
N ALA A 238 3.33 2.91 -21.04
CA ALA A 238 2.66 3.19 -22.31
C ALA A 238 1.71 4.40 -22.19
N SER A 239 1.27 4.70 -20.98
CA SER A 239 0.52 5.93 -20.65
C SER A 239 1.34 7.22 -20.70
N GLY A 240 2.67 7.15 -20.85
CA GLY A 240 3.60 8.27 -20.77
C GLY A 240 4.06 8.60 -19.34
N ALA A 241 3.52 7.93 -18.32
CA ALA A 241 3.99 8.08 -16.95
C ALA A 241 5.39 7.46 -16.78
N VAL A 242 6.30 8.17 -16.11
CA VAL A 242 7.67 7.68 -15.88
C VAL A 242 7.86 7.39 -14.40
N ILE A 243 8.22 6.15 -14.08
CA ILE A 243 8.59 5.75 -12.73
C ILE A 243 10.11 5.83 -12.60
N VAL A 244 10.63 6.59 -11.65
CA VAL A 244 12.08 6.73 -11.43
C VAL A 244 12.47 6.10 -10.10
N ARG A 245 13.53 5.28 -10.11
CA ARG A 245 14.13 4.64 -8.92
C ARG A 245 15.60 4.99 -8.81
N HIS A 246 16.02 5.43 -7.63
CA HIS A 246 17.39 5.83 -7.37
C HIS A 246 18.10 4.75 -6.58
N TYR A 247 19.33 4.48 -6.97
CA TYR A 247 20.18 3.47 -6.42
C TYR A 247 21.56 4.05 -6.18
N SER A 248 22.22 3.57 -5.12
CA SER A 248 23.60 3.92 -4.83
C SER A 248 24.41 2.63 -4.72
N LEU A 249 25.40 2.48 -5.58
CA LEU A 249 26.30 1.32 -5.60
C LEU A 249 27.50 1.59 -4.70
N ASP A 250 27.66 0.80 -3.64
CA ASP A 250 28.85 0.83 -2.79
C ASP A 250 30.07 0.30 -3.55
N THR A 251 30.94 1.21 -3.98
CA THR A 251 32.18 0.86 -4.68
C THR A 251 33.37 0.76 -3.74
N THR A 252 33.19 1.09 -2.46
CA THR A 252 34.24 0.88 -1.47
C THR A 252 34.50 -0.60 -1.25
N LYS A 253 35.78 -0.99 -1.29
CA LYS A 253 36.24 -2.22 -0.65
C LYS A 253 36.23 -2.09 0.88
N HIS A 254 35.39 -1.24 1.49
CA HIS A 254 35.30 -1.21 2.95
C HIS A 254 34.81 -2.59 3.40
N ARG A 255 35.72 -3.33 4.01
CA ARG A 255 35.40 -4.50 4.84
C ARG A 255 34.48 -3.97 5.93
N GLN A 256 33.17 -3.96 5.69
CA GLN A 256 32.25 -3.66 6.76
C GLN A 256 32.55 -4.65 7.87
N LYS A 257 32.96 -4.09 9.02
CA LYS A 257 33.20 -4.89 10.22
C LYS A 257 31.96 -5.71 10.55
N ARG A 258 30.73 -5.35 10.11
CA ARG A 258 29.50 -6.15 10.24
C ARG A 258 28.67 -6.17 8.95
N TYR A 259 28.30 -7.33 8.44
CA TYR A 259 27.45 -7.50 7.24
C TYR A 259 26.45 -8.65 7.41
N LYS A 260 25.38 -8.70 6.59
CA LYS A 260 24.43 -9.81 6.57
C LYS A 260 24.74 -10.74 5.39
N GLN A 261 24.93 -12.03 5.67
CA GLN A 261 24.99 -13.07 4.64
C GLN A 261 23.60 -13.69 4.48
N TYR A 262 23.14 -13.87 3.24
CA TYR A 262 21.83 -14.46 2.93
C TYR A 262 21.98 -15.78 2.18
N LYS A 263 21.05 -16.71 2.39
CA LYS A 263 20.77 -17.80 1.45
C LYS A 263 19.66 -17.37 0.49
N SER A 264 19.56 -18.07 -0.65
CA SER A 264 18.46 -17.88 -1.59
C SER A 264 17.11 -18.07 -0.92
N TYR A 265 16.10 -17.36 -1.42
CA TYR A 265 14.72 -17.58 -1.01
C TYR A 265 14.24 -18.96 -1.46
N SER A 266 13.37 -19.57 -0.65
CA SER A 266 12.58 -20.72 -1.06
C SER A 266 11.62 -20.35 -2.18
N LYS A 267 11.09 -21.38 -2.87
CA LYS A 267 9.89 -21.22 -3.70
C LYS A 267 8.75 -20.60 -2.89
N TRP A 268 7.86 -19.89 -3.58
CA TRP A 268 6.64 -19.37 -2.97
C TRP A 268 5.71 -20.51 -2.59
N SER A 269 5.14 -20.42 -1.40
CA SER A 269 4.01 -21.22 -0.95
C SER A 269 2.80 -20.31 -0.85
N GLN A 270 1.60 -20.84 -1.08
CA GLN A 270 0.38 -20.05 -1.11
C GLN A 270 -0.75 -20.70 -0.33
N ARG A 271 -1.64 -19.86 0.21
CA ARG A 271 -2.85 -20.28 0.91
C ARG A 271 -3.98 -19.32 0.55
N MET A 272 -5.05 -19.88 0.01
CA MET A 272 -6.19 -19.16 -0.55
C MET A 272 -7.48 -19.59 0.17
N ILE A 273 -8.49 -18.72 0.16
CA ILE A 273 -9.84 -19.08 0.60
C ILE A 273 -10.43 -20.21 -0.28
N PRO A 274 -11.32 -21.05 0.26
CA PRO A 274 -12.01 -22.08 -0.52
C PRO A 274 -12.77 -21.47 -1.71
N ARG A 275 -12.72 -22.11 -2.88
CA ARG A 275 -13.50 -21.66 -4.05
C ARG A 275 -13.33 -20.17 -4.38
N SER A 276 -12.09 -19.69 -4.40
CA SER A 276 -11.77 -18.31 -4.81
C SER A 276 -12.29 -17.95 -6.21
N ASP A 277 -12.52 -18.95 -7.06
CA ASP A 277 -13.18 -18.82 -8.36
C ASP A 277 -14.61 -18.28 -8.27
N PHE A 278 -15.24 -18.34 -7.09
CA PHE A 278 -16.55 -17.76 -6.82
C PHE A 278 -16.50 -16.33 -6.29
N PHE A 279 -15.31 -15.78 -6.06
CA PHE A 279 -15.18 -14.43 -5.52
C PHE A 279 -15.61 -13.41 -6.59
N PRO A 280 -16.67 -12.61 -6.35
CA PRO A 280 -17.23 -11.75 -7.36
C PRO A 280 -16.33 -10.55 -7.62
N HIS A 281 -16.37 -10.03 -8.85
CA HIS A 281 -15.70 -8.79 -9.20
C HIS A 281 -16.69 -7.63 -9.19
N TYR A 282 -16.73 -6.91 -8.07
CA TYR A 282 -17.47 -5.65 -7.93
C TYR A 282 -16.48 -4.48 -7.93
N TRP A 283 -16.90 -3.31 -8.39
CA TRP A 283 -16.14 -2.07 -8.36
C TRP A 283 -16.96 -0.86 -7.90
N GLN A 284 -16.24 0.19 -7.51
CA GLN A 284 -16.84 1.46 -7.08
C GLN A 284 -17.62 2.14 -8.21
N ILE A 285 -18.82 2.61 -7.88
CA ILE A 285 -19.71 3.33 -8.78
C ILE A 285 -20.08 4.70 -8.19
N ARG A 286 -20.47 5.65 -9.05
CA ARG A 286 -21.18 6.87 -8.62
C ARG A 286 -22.66 6.55 -8.50
N MET A 287 -23.29 6.95 -7.41
CA MET A 287 -24.72 6.81 -7.10
C MET A 287 -25.56 7.80 -7.92
N ALA A 288 -26.88 7.61 -7.95
CA ALA A 288 -27.78 8.45 -8.77
C ALA A 288 -27.79 9.93 -8.32
N ASN A 289 -27.56 10.19 -7.03
CA ASN A 289 -27.45 11.52 -6.43
C ASN A 289 -26.03 12.11 -6.54
N GLY A 290 -25.14 11.55 -7.38
CA GLY A 290 -23.78 12.04 -7.57
C GLY A 290 -22.76 11.55 -6.53
N CYS A 291 -23.20 10.98 -5.40
CA CYS A 291 -22.31 10.46 -4.36
C CYS A 291 -21.40 9.34 -4.88
N LYS A 292 -20.18 9.23 -4.33
CA LYS A 292 -19.35 8.04 -4.54
C LYS A 292 -19.80 6.94 -3.59
N VAL A 293 -20.03 5.73 -4.11
CA VAL A 293 -20.46 4.61 -3.25
C VAL A 293 -19.39 4.21 -2.23
N GLY A 294 -18.11 4.39 -2.57
CA GLY A 294 -16.97 4.12 -1.70
C GLY A 294 -16.45 2.69 -1.72
N CYS A 295 -15.21 2.50 -1.28
CA CYS A 295 -14.54 1.20 -1.31
C CYS A 295 -14.98 0.25 -0.19
N GLY A 296 -15.35 0.76 0.99
CA GLY A 296 -15.87 -0.03 2.10
C GLY A 296 -17.15 -0.82 1.72
N PRO A 297 -18.17 -0.18 1.13
CA PRO A 297 -19.39 -0.86 0.71
C PRO A 297 -19.16 -1.91 -0.37
N VAL A 298 -18.28 -1.60 -1.33
CA VAL A 298 -17.89 -2.55 -2.39
C VAL A 298 -17.16 -3.76 -1.81
N ALA A 299 -16.27 -3.56 -0.83
CA ALA A 299 -15.56 -4.63 -0.16
C ALA A 299 -16.52 -5.61 0.53
N TRP A 300 -17.46 -5.08 1.32
CA TRP A 300 -18.48 -5.90 1.97
C TRP A 300 -19.41 -6.57 0.97
N ALA A 301 -19.80 -5.88 -0.10
CA ALA A 301 -20.58 -6.47 -1.17
C ALA A 301 -19.86 -7.67 -1.80
N MET A 302 -18.54 -7.58 -2.06
CA MET A 302 -17.77 -8.70 -2.60
C MET A 302 -17.73 -9.90 -1.64
N VAL A 303 -17.48 -9.64 -0.35
CA VAL A 303 -17.49 -10.69 0.68
C VAL A 303 -18.85 -11.40 0.76
N PHE A 304 -19.94 -10.63 0.78
CA PHE A 304 -21.28 -11.19 0.87
C PHE A 304 -21.71 -11.91 -0.41
N GLY A 305 -21.38 -11.35 -1.58
CA GLY A 305 -21.62 -12.01 -2.86
C GLY A 305 -20.88 -13.34 -2.96
N TYR A 306 -19.63 -13.42 -2.48
CA TYR A 306 -18.89 -14.67 -2.41
C TYR A 306 -19.57 -15.73 -1.51
N TYR A 307 -20.07 -15.33 -0.33
CA TYR A 307 -20.79 -16.23 0.57
C TYR A 307 -22.12 -16.70 -0.03
N ASP A 308 -22.86 -15.80 -0.66
CA ASP A 308 -24.10 -16.10 -1.37
C ASP A 308 -23.85 -17.09 -2.51
N ILE A 309 -22.95 -16.77 -3.45
CA ILE A 309 -22.60 -17.61 -4.60
C ILE A 309 -22.14 -19.00 -4.16
N ARG A 310 -21.23 -19.11 -3.18
CA ARG A 310 -20.74 -20.43 -2.76
C ARG A 310 -21.83 -21.26 -2.09
N SER A 311 -22.70 -20.64 -1.30
CA SER A 311 -23.81 -21.33 -0.64
C SER A 311 -24.87 -21.80 -1.64
N HIS A 312 -25.03 -21.14 -2.78
CA HIS A 312 -25.88 -21.61 -3.87
C HIS A 312 -25.23 -22.73 -4.70
N LYS A 313 -23.97 -22.55 -5.10
CA LYS A 313 -23.26 -23.46 -6.02
C LYS A 313 -22.75 -24.73 -5.34
N LYS A 314 -22.47 -24.70 -4.04
CA LYS A 314 -21.86 -25.81 -3.27
C LYS A 314 -22.51 -25.97 -1.90
N LYS A 315 -23.84 -26.15 -1.91
CA LYS A 315 -24.70 -26.36 -0.72
C LYS A 315 -24.17 -27.45 0.22
N SER A 316 -23.71 -28.57 -0.31
CA SER A 316 -23.20 -29.70 0.49
C SER A 316 -21.92 -29.36 1.28
N SER A 317 -21.09 -28.45 0.78
CA SER A 317 -19.82 -28.09 1.42
C SER A 317 -19.90 -26.84 2.30
N PHE A 318 -20.80 -25.90 1.99
CA PHE A 318 -20.86 -24.59 2.66
C PHE A 318 -22.22 -24.27 3.30
N GLY A 319 -23.18 -25.21 3.22
CA GLY A 319 -24.54 -25.03 3.71
C GLY A 319 -25.35 -24.02 2.92
N THR A 320 -26.58 -23.79 3.37
CA THR A 320 -27.53 -22.82 2.79
C THR A 320 -27.67 -21.55 3.63
N GLY A 321 -26.84 -21.40 4.66
CA GLY A 321 -26.98 -20.35 5.68
C GLY A 321 -26.90 -18.93 5.12
N SER A 322 -26.14 -18.73 4.04
CA SER A 322 -25.83 -17.42 3.46
C SER A 322 -26.62 -17.08 2.18
N GLN A 323 -27.59 -17.91 1.76
CA GLN A 323 -28.43 -17.71 0.55
C GLN A 323 -29.44 -16.55 0.65
N SER A 324 -29.28 -15.69 1.65
CA SER A 324 -30.16 -14.53 1.88
C SER A 324 -29.36 -13.23 1.93
N LEU A 325 -28.07 -13.29 1.61
CA LEU A 325 -27.20 -12.12 1.56
C LEU A 325 -27.50 -11.26 0.33
N TYR A 326 -27.90 -11.87 -0.78
CA TYR A 326 -28.43 -11.17 -1.96
C TYR A 326 -29.85 -11.66 -2.26
N GLY A 327 -30.72 -10.74 -2.65
CA GLY A 327 -32.14 -11.05 -2.93
C GLY A 327 -32.60 -10.58 -4.30
N CYS A 328 -33.78 -11.02 -4.74
CA CYS A 328 -34.37 -10.60 -6.02
C CYS A 328 -35.17 -9.28 -5.98
N GLY A 329 -35.31 -8.65 -4.82
CA GLY A 329 -35.97 -7.36 -4.69
C GLY A 329 -35.30 -6.29 -5.55
N SER A 330 -36.00 -5.17 -5.75
CA SER A 330 -35.51 -4.05 -6.58
C SER A 330 -34.19 -3.45 -6.09
N ASP A 331 -33.90 -3.60 -4.80
CA ASP A 331 -32.68 -3.12 -4.14
C ASP A 331 -31.62 -4.20 -3.88
N GLY A 332 -31.89 -5.46 -4.24
CA GLY A 332 -31.00 -6.60 -4.00
C GLY A 332 -30.86 -7.02 -2.54
N THR A 333 -31.59 -6.41 -1.60
CA THR A 333 -31.50 -6.76 -0.16
C THR A 333 -32.71 -7.54 0.36
N SER A 334 -33.77 -7.62 -0.44
CA SER A 334 -35.06 -8.22 -0.14
C SER A 334 -35.46 -9.27 -1.20
N GLY A 335 -36.54 -10.01 -0.99
CA GLY A 335 -37.09 -10.97 -1.96
C GLY A 335 -36.63 -12.42 -1.76
N LYS A 336 -36.76 -13.24 -2.82
CA LYS A 336 -36.56 -14.69 -2.76
C LYS A 336 -35.10 -15.07 -2.46
N ARG A 337 -34.92 -16.07 -1.60
CA ARG A 337 -33.63 -16.69 -1.24
C ARG A 337 -33.03 -17.59 -2.32
N SER A 338 -33.75 -17.81 -3.42
CA SER A 338 -33.26 -18.59 -4.57
C SER A 338 -32.32 -17.76 -5.46
N CYS A 339 -32.22 -16.46 -5.21
CA CYS A 339 -31.52 -15.51 -6.05
C CYS A 339 -30.05 -15.49 -5.72
N VAL A 340 -29.21 -15.63 -6.74
CA VAL A 340 -27.76 -15.71 -6.57
C VAL A 340 -27.14 -14.36 -6.90
N ALA A 341 -26.22 -13.90 -6.06
CA ALA A 341 -25.41 -12.73 -6.36
C ALA A 341 -24.65 -12.93 -7.69
N PRO A 342 -24.60 -11.91 -8.56
CA PRO A 342 -23.88 -12.02 -9.83
C PRO A 342 -22.38 -12.19 -9.58
N SER A 343 -21.76 -13.21 -10.18
CA SER A 343 -20.32 -13.45 -10.08
C SER A 343 -19.49 -12.53 -10.97
N LYS A 344 -20.10 -12.05 -12.05
CA LYS A 344 -19.53 -11.11 -13.01
C LYS A 344 -20.58 -10.05 -13.32
N THR A 345 -20.17 -8.81 -13.33
CA THR A 345 -20.83 -7.73 -14.07
C THR A 345 -20.34 -7.81 -15.52
N SER A 346 -21.17 -7.49 -16.51
CA SER A 346 -20.68 -7.37 -17.89
C SER A 346 -19.61 -6.28 -17.94
N ASP A 347 -18.63 -6.40 -18.84
CA ASP A 347 -17.38 -5.59 -18.81
C ASP A 347 -17.60 -4.07 -18.80
N ASN A 348 -18.83 -3.59 -19.06
CA ASN A 348 -19.20 -2.18 -19.01
C ASN A 348 -20.50 -1.84 -18.26
N LYS A 349 -21.24 -2.78 -17.67
CA LYS A 349 -22.52 -2.46 -17.02
C LYS A 349 -22.70 -3.17 -15.68
N TYR A 350 -22.90 -2.34 -14.66
CA TYR A 350 -23.42 -2.80 -13.39
C TYR A 350 -24.89 -3.18 -13.55
N ASP A 351 -25.26 -4.37 -13.09
CA ASP A 351 -26.66 -4.73 -12.95
C ASP A 351 -27.37 -3.73 -12.01
N LYS A 352 -28.58 -3.30 -12.36
CA LYS A 352 -29.31 -2.25 -11.63
C LYS A 352 -29.59 -2.67 -10.18
N ARG A 353 -29.87 -3.95 -9.95
CA ARG A 353 -30.14 -4.52 -8.63
C ARG A 353 -28.85 -4.59 -7.81
N LEU A 354 -27.76 -5.10 -8.40
CA LEU A 354 -26.45 -5.11 -7.74
C LEU A 354 -25.98 -3.70 -7.37
N ARG A 355 -26.22 -2.72 -8.25
CA ARG A 355 -25.93 -1.32 -7.95
C ARG A 355 -26.70 -0.85 -6.71
N LYS A 356 -28.01 -1.07 -6.66
CA LYS A 356 -28.83 -0.71 -5.50
C LYS A 356 -28.43 -1.45 -4.22
N TYR A 357 -27.97 -2.69 -4.36
CA TYR A 357 -27.44 -3.48 -3.25
C TYR A 357 -26.19 -2.84 -2.63
N ILE A 358 -25.23 -2.40 -3.45
CA ILE A 358 -24.03 -1.70 -2.96
C ILE A 358 -24.39 -0.31 -2.40
N GLU A 359 -25.33 0.40 -3.02
CA GLU A 359 -25.89 1.66 -2.49
C GLU A 359 -26.53 1.45 -1.10
N HIS A 360 -27.25 0.35 -0.88
CA HIS A 360 -27.82 0.04 0.42
C HIS A 360 -26.73 -0.20 1.48
N ILE A 361 -25.67 -0.94 1.13
CA ILE A 361 -24.52 -1.15 2.02
C ILE A 361 -23.84 0.19 2.35
N HIS A 362 -23.72 1.11 1.37
CA HIS A 362 -23.16 2.45 1.57
C HIS A 362 -23.87 3.22 2.68
N TYR A 363 -25.19 3.31 2.61
CA TYR A 363 -25.97 3.98 3.66
C TYR A 363 -25.84 3.27 5.00
N ARG A 364 -25.86 1.92 4.99
CA ARG A 364 -25.82 1.14 6.22
C ARG A 364 -24.53 1.27 6.99
N ILE A 365 -23.39 1.34 6.30
CA ILE A 365 -22.09 1.56 6.94
C ILE A 365 -21.76 3.05 7.10
N GLY A 366 -22.63 3.97 6.69
CA GLY A 366 -22.43 5.41 6.86
C GLY A 366 -21.21 5.95 6.12
N THR A 367 -21.01 5.50 4.88
CA THR A 367 -19.95 6.02 3.99
C THR A 367 -20.29 7.45 3.57
N TRP A 368 -19.30 8.33 3.50
CA TRP A 368 -19.55 9.72 3.12
C TRP A 368 -19.80 9.90 1.63
N CYS A 369 -20.80 10.71 1.30
CA CYS A 369 -21.21 10.98 -0.07
C CYS A 369 -20.10 11.64 -0.92
N HIS A 370 -19.47 12.69 -0.40
CA HIS A 370 -18.53 13.54 -1.15
C HIS A 370 -17.22 12.81 -1.47
N THR A 371 -16.64 12.15 -0.47
CA THR A 371 -15.33 11.50 -0.60
C THR A 371 -15.45 10.03 -1.03
N GLY A 372 -16.57 9.36 -0.71
CA GLY A 372 -16.69 7.91 -0.80
C GLY A 372 -15.83 7.18 0.24
N ALA A 373 -15.33 7.88 1.26
CA ALA A 373 -14.55 7.29 2.33
C ALA A 373 -15.47 6.65 3.38
N THR A 374 -15.03 5.49 3.90
CA THR A 374 -15.69 4.82 5.01
C THR A 374 -14.73 4.79 6.20
N PRO A 375 -15.03 5.46 7.32
CA PRO A 375 -14.21 5.36 8.52
C PRO A 375 -14.15 3.91 9.03
N ALA A 376 -12.98 3.47 9.49
CA ALA A 376 -12.76 2.09 9.95
C ALA A 376 -13.74 1.68 11.06
N HIS A 377 -14.02 2.58 12.01
CA HIS A 377 -14.99 2.37 13.08
C HIS A 377 -16.44 2.17 12.61
N LYS A 378 -16.82 2.61 11.39
CA LYS A 378 -18.18 2.40 10.85
C LYS A 378 -18.31 1.10 10.05
N MET A 379 -17.21 0.44 9.74
CA MET A 379 -17.21 -0.78 8.93
C MET A 379 -17.92 -1.97 9.61
N ASP A 380 -18.11 -1.95 10.93
CA ASP A 380 -18.88 -2.96 11.68
C ASP A 380 -20.39 -2.72 11.71
N ARG A 381 -20.89 -1.54 11.30
CA ARG A 381 -22.33 -1.25 11.23
C ARG A 381 -23.07 -2.23 10.29
N ILE A 382 -22.32 -2.91 9.42
CA ILE A 382 -22.83 -4.00 8.59
C ILE A 382 -23.18 -5.28 9.37
N LYS A 383 -22.77 -5.40 10.63
CA LYS A 383 -22.98 -6.59 11.46
C LYS A 383 -24.45 -6.99 11.54
N GLY A 384 -25.34 -6.04 11.83
CA GLY A 384 -26.78 -6.32 11.88
C GLY A 384 -27.35 -6.78 10.53
N PHE A 385 -26.83 -6.25 9.41
CA PHE A 385 -27.21 -6.72 8.07
C PHE A 385 -26.81 -8.17 7.85
N PHE A 386 -25.57 -8.51 8.18
CA PHE A 386 -25.00 -9.83 8.00
C PHE A 386 -25.71 -10.87 8.87
N GLN A 387 -25.89 -10.57 10.16
CA GLN A 387 -26.52 -11.46 11.14
C GLN A 387 -27.97 -11.78 10.79
N ALA A 388 -28.77 -10.78 10.41
CA ALA A 388 -30.16 -10.97 10.02
C ALA A 388 -30.35 -11.84 8.76
N ARG A 389 -29.28 -12.10 8.01
CA ARG A 389 -29.28 -12.85 6.74
C ARG A 389 -28.54 -14.18 6.83
N GLN A 390 -28.14 -14.61 8.02
CA GLN A 390 -27.64 -15.97 8.26
C GLN A 390 -28.72 -16.83 8.92
N LYS A 391 -28.87 -18.09 8.50
CA LYS A 391 -29.86 -19.03 9.06
C LYS A 391 -29.34 -19.86 10.24
N SER A 392 -28.03 -19.96 10.40
CA SER A 392 -27.39 -20.81 11.40
C SER A 392 -25.96 -20.34 11.66
N GLY A 393 -25.34 -20.89 12.72
CA GLY A 393 -24.00 -20.51 13.17
C GLY A 393 -24.02 -19.33 14.15
N HIS A 394 -22.83 -18.76 14.39
CA HIS A 394 -22.66 -17.58 15.24
C HIS A 394 -22.16 -16.41 14.40
N PRO A 395 -23.02 -15.86 13.50
CA PRO A 395 -22.62 -14.84 12.56
C PRO A 395 -22.13 -13.60 13.30
N THR A 396 -20.94 -13.15 12.94
CA THR A 396 -20.35 -11.93 13.51
C THR A 396 -19.39 -11.29 12.53
N ILE A 397 -19.28 -9.97 12.65
CA ILE A 397 -18.17 -9.22 12.08
C ILE A 397 -17.08 -9.15 13.14
N ARG A 398 -15.86 -9.57 12.78
CA ARG A 398 -14.67 -9.41 13.64
C ARG A 398 -13.76 -8.41 12.95
N GLN A 399 -13.37 -7.38 13.68
CA GLN A 399 -12.50 -6.34 13.18
C GLN A 399 -11.23 -6.19 14.01
N SER A 400 -10.27 -5.49 13.46
CA SER A 400 -9.07 -5.09 14.17
C SER A 400 -9.25 -3.80 14.98
N ASN A 401 -10.40 -3.11 14.87
CA ASN A 401 -10.68 -1.82 15.51
C ASN A 401 -10.37 -1.84 16.99
N ASN A 402 -9.19 -1.32 17.26
CA ASN A 402 -8.82 -0.70 18.50
C ASN A 402 -7.79 0.33 18.08
N ILE A 403 -7.95 1.58 18.47
CA ILE A 403 -6.99 2.65 18.16
C ILE A 403 -5.55 2.26 18.57
N TRP A 404 -5.46 1.44 19.62
CA TRP A 404 -4.28 0.73 20.12
C TRP A 404 -3.60 -0.24 19.14
N LYS A 405 -4.26 -0.63 18.04
CA LYS A 405 -3.77 -1.62 17.05
C LYS A 405 -3.33 -1.00 15.73
N ILE A 406 -3.53 0.31 15.55
CA ILE A 406 -2.85 1.13 14.53
C ILE A 406 -1.31 0.97 14.69
N PHE A 407 -0.87 0.72 15.93
CA PHE A 407 0.53 0.49 16.30
C PHE A 407 1.14 -0.87 15.89
N SER A 408 0.42 -1.76 15.20
CA SER A 408 0.96 -3.09 14.92
C SER A 408 0.52 -3.68 13.57
N TYR A 409 1.08 -3.13 12.48
CA TYR A 409 1.00 -3.73 11.13
C TYR A 409 1.29 -5.24 11.13
N SER A 410 2.27 -5.68 11.94
CA SER A 410 2.60 -7.10 12.08
C SER A 410 1.48 -7.94 12.70
N PHE A 411 0.72 -7.38 13.65
CA PHE A 411 -0.45 -8.02 14.24
C PHE A 411 -1.60 -8.11 13.24
N ILE A 412 -1.87 -7.04 12.49
CA ILE A 412 -2.89 -7.04 11.43
C ILE A 412 -2.54 -8.06 10.36
N ALA A 413 -1.29 -8.07 9.87
CA ALA A 413 -0.79 -9.06 8.92
C ALA A 413 -0.91 -10.50 9.44
N LYS A 414 -0.65 -10.73 10.75
CA LYS A 414 -0.83 -12.06 11.38
C LYS A 414 -2.30 -12.45 11.43
N LYS A 415 -3.21 -11.54 11.77
CA LYS A 415 -4.66 -11.77 11.77
C LYS A 415 -5.20 -12.07 10.37
N THR A 416 -4.84 -11.25 9.38
CA THR A 416 -5.25 -11.45 7.99
C THR A 416 -4.85 -12.84 7.49
N ARG A 417 -3.60 -13.25 7.73
CA ARG A 417 -3.15 -14.62 7.40
C ARG A 417 -3.93 -15.70 8.14
N LYS A 418 -4.20 -15.50 9.44
CA LYS A 418 -4.98 -16.46 10.24
C LYS A 418 -6.38 -16.64 9.65
N TRP A 419 -7.07 -15.56 9.28
CA TRP A 419 -8.42 -15.61 8.74
C TRP A 419 -8.48 -16.19 7.32
N ILE A 420 -7.55 -15.82 6.44
CA ILE A 420 -7.44 -16.45 5.11
C ILE A 420 -7.18 -17.96 5.25
N ARG A 421 -6.31 -18.37 6.18
CA ARG A 421 -6.03 -19.79 6.44
C ARG A 421 -7.26 -20.55 6.95
N GLN A 422 -8.14 -19.88 7.68
CA GLN A 422 -9.44 -20.39 8.14
C GLN A 422 -10.52 -20.35 7.04
N GLY A 423 -10.20 -19.84 5.85
CA GLY A 423 -11.09 -19.83 4.69
C GLY A 423 -11.99 -18.62 4.58
N TRP A 424 -11.66 -17.53 5.28
CA TRP A 424 -12.45 -16.31 5.28
C TRP A 424 -11.77 -15.21 4.45
N PRO A 425 -12.46 -14.58 3.49
CA PRO A 425 -11.98 -13.36 2.85
C PRO A 425 -11.90 -12.23 3.89
N VAL A 426 -10.88 -11.40 3.78
CA VAL A 426 -10.59 -10.35 4.77
C VAL A 426 -10.65 -8.99 4.10
N VAL A 427 -11.55 -8.12 4.53
CA VAL A 427 -11.51 -6.70 4.17
C VAL A 427 -10.31 -6.11 4.89
N VAL A 428 -9.32 -5.61 4.15
CA VAL A 428 -8.11 -4.99 4.74
C VAL A 428 -8.12 -3.51 4.42
N GLY A 429 -7.61 -2.69 5.31
CA GLY A 429 -7.38 -1.27 5.04
C GLY A 429 -5.94 -1.06 4.60
N THR A 430 -5.79 -0.44 3.44
CA THR A 430 -4.51 -0.02 2.87
C THR A 430 -4.51 1.48 2.69
N THR A 431 -3.34 2.08 2.85
CA THR A 431 -3.05 3.43 2.39
C THR A 431 -2.47 3.28 1.00
N GLU A 432 -3.11 3.88 0.00
CA GLU A 432 -2.51 3.94 -1.32
C GLU A 432 -1.48 5.06 -1.39
N ALA A 433 -0.63 5.05 -2.42
CA ALA A 433 0.38 6.09 -2.67
C ALA A 433 -0.20 7.52 -2.61
N THR A 434 -1.51 7.63 -2.79
CA THR A 434 -2.34 8.77 -2.35
C THR A 434 -2.86 8.56 -0.94
N VAL A 435 -2.18 9.15 0.03
CA VAL A 435 -2.65 9.19 1.41
C VAL A 435 -4.02 9.89 1.44
N PHE A 436 -4.87 9.53 2.39
CA PHE A 436 -6.29 9.95 2.58
C PHE A 436 -7.34 9.26 1.71
N LYS A 437 -6.95 8.40 0.76
CA LYS A 437 -7.85 7.34 0.32
C LYS A 437 -7.59 6.10 1.14
N TRP A 438 -8.25 6.04 2.30
CA TRP A 438 -8.54 4.78 2.98
C TRP A 438 -9.14 3.85 1.95
N HIS A 439 -8.35 2.88 1.51
CA HIS A 439 -8.79 1.92 0.53
C HIS A 439 -9.02 0.59 1.22
N TYR A 440 -10.21 0.01 1.03
CA TYR A 440 -10.58 -1.27 1.62
C TYR A 440 -10.65 -2.38 0.57
N PRO A 441 -9.52 -2.93 0.09
CA PRO A 441 -9.58 -4.08 -0.78
C PRO A 441 -9.88 -5.36 0.02
N VAL A 442 -10.21 -6.45 -0.69
CA VAL A 442 -10.48 -7.74 -0.04
C VAL A 442 -9.36 -8.72 -0.31
N ALA A 443 -8.67 -9.13 0.76
CA ALA A 443 -7.64 -10.14 0.74
C ALA A 443 -8.25 -11.55 0.70
N VAL A 444 -7.85 -12.34 -0.30
CA VAL A 444 -8.40 -13.69 -0.57
C VAL A 444 -7.32 -14.78 -0.57
N MET A 445 -6.05 -14.39 -0.67
CA MET A 445 -4.91 -15.30 -0.63
C MET A 445 -3.71 -14.61 0.00
N TYR A 446 -2.86 -15.38 0.67
CA TYR A 446 -1.50 -14.94 0.93
C TYR A 446 -0.48 -15.94 0.39
N ALA A 447 0.66 -15.40 -0.04
CA ALA A 447 1.84 -16.15 -0.42
C ALA A 447 2.97 -15.87 0.56
N TRP A 448 3.85 -16.85 0.79
CA TRP A 448 5.04 -16.67 1.60
C TRP A 448 6.24 -17.40 1.03
N ARG A 449 7.43 -16.89 1.33
CA ARG A 449 8.72 -17.56 1.07
C ARG A 449 9.70 -17.27 2.19
N LYS A 450 10.64 -18.17 2.41
CA LYS A 450 11.61 -18.08 3.51
C LYS A 450 13.02 -17.99 2.95
N ARG A 451 13.89 -17.22 3.58
CA ARG A 451 15.34 -17.30 3.38
C ARG A 451 16.06 -17.35 4.72
N LYS A 452 17.28 -17.87 4.72
CA LYS A 452 18.16 -17.78 5.90
C LYS A 452 19.05 -16.55 5.78
N TYR A 453 19.29 -15.86 6.89
CA TYR A 453 20.29 -14.80 6.97
C TYR A 453 21.11 -14.93 8.25
N ARG A 454 22.37 -14.52 8.25
CA ARG A 454 23.20 -14.43 9.46
C ARG A 454 24.00 -13.14 9.46
N ARG A 455 24.26 -12.60 10.64
CA ARG A 455 25.12 -11.42 10.81
C ARG A 455 26.56 -11.90 10.93
N CYS A 456 27.44 -11.40 10.08
CA CYS A 456 28.85 -11.71 10.07
C CYS A 456 29.64 -10.46 10.41
N VAL A 457 30.78 -10.65 11.08
CA VAL A 457 31.73 -9.62 11.44
C VAL A 457 33.06 -9.97 10.80
N LYS A 458 33.70 -9.00 10.14
CA LYS A 458 35.04 -9.18 9.56
C LYS A 458 36.01 -8.32 10.35
N VAL A 459 36.77 -8.95 11.25
CA VAL A 459 37.86 -8.30 12.00
C VAL A 459 39.18 -8.75 11.36
N ILE A 460 39.67 -9.95 11.69
CA ILE A 460 40.82 -10.60 11.02
C ILE A 460 40.34 -11.85 10.24
N TRP A 461 39.52 -12.68 10.87
CA TRP A 461 38.77 -13.78 10.27
C TRP A 461 37.26 -13.46 10.18
N LYS A 462 36.54 -14.24 9.36
CA LYS A 462 35.08 -14.15 9.22
C LYS A 462 34.41 -14.84 10.41
N ILE A 463 33.88 -14.06 11.35
CA ILE A 463 33.07 -14.57 12.45
C ILE A 463 31.60 -14.35 12.09
N CYS A 464 30.79 -15.39 12.07
CA CYS A 464 29.37 -15.26 11.78
C CYS A 464 28.52 -15.78 12.94
N GLY A 465 27.48 -15.02 13.28
CA GLY A 465 26.42 -15.46 14.16
C GLY A 465 25.55 -16.56 13.54
N PRO A 466 24.55 -17.04 14.30
CA PRO A 466 23.67 -18.11 13.85
C PRO A 466 22.81 -17.71 12.65
N TRP A 467 22.33 -18.72 11.92
CA TRP A 467 21.37 -18.52 10.84
C TRP A 467 19.97 -18.23 11.40
N HIS A 468 19.47 -17.05 11.11
CA HIS A 468 18.09 -16.64 11.35
C HIS A 468 17.22 -16.90 10.12
N THR A 469 15.92 -17.08 10.34
CA THR A 469 14.95 -17.23 9.24
C THR A 469 14.25 -15.90 9.00
N GLN A 470 14.35 -15.37 7.79
CA GLN A 470 13.52 -14.28 7.31
C GLN A 470 12.37 -14.88 6.49
N THR A 471 11.14 -14.42 6.75
CA THR A 471 9.97 -14.80 5.94
C THR A 471 9.39 -13.56 5.28
N GLN A 472 9.18 -13.65 3.98
CA GLN A 472 8.47 -12.62 3.21
C GLN A 472 7.03 -13.10 2.98
N TYR A 473 6.09 -12.16 3.09
CA TYR A 473 4.67 -12.40 2.82
C TYR A 473 4.17 -11.44 1.74
N LEU A 474 3.29 -11.95 0.89
CA LEU A 474 2.48 -11.17 -0.03
C LEU A 474 1.02 -11.57 0.13
N VAL A 475 0.13 -10.68 -0.26
CA VAL A 475 -1.32 -10.89 -0.18
C VAL A 475 -1.97 -10.50 -1.49
N LEU A 476 -2.79 -11.39 -2.05
CA LEU A 476 -3.61 -11.08 -3.21
C LEU A 476 -4.91 -10.42 -2.74
N THR A 477 -5.16 -9.24 -3.28
CA THR A 477 -6.27 -8.38 -2.89
C THR A 477 -7.12 -8.00 -4.10
N HIS A 478 -8.44 -8.09 -3.97
CA HIS A 478 -9.40 -7.55 -4.93
C HIS A 478 -9.62 -6.07 -4.63
N GLN A 479 -9.28 -5.19 -5.58
CA GLN A 479 -9.25 -3.73 -5.33
C GLN A 479 -10.63 -3.07 -5.34
N GLY A 480 -11.70 -3.75 -5.77
CA GLY A 480 -12.98 -3.05 -5.90
C GLY A 480 -12.93 -1.94 -6.96
N TRP A 481 -12.11 -2.10 -8.01
CA TRP A 481 -11.97 -1.19 -9.15
C TRP A 481 -12.27 -1.88 -10.47
N LYS A 482 -12.57 -1.08 -11.50
CA LYS A 482 -12.79 -1.61 -12.86
C LYS A 482 -11.53 -2.29 -13.39
N LYS A 483 -10.37 -1.62 -13.26
CA LYS A 483 -9.02 -2.13 -13.48
C LYS A 483 -8.04 -1.34 -12.57
N PRO A 484 -6.97 -1.95 -12.03
CA PRO A 484 -6.70 -3.39 -11.95
C PRO A 484 -7.71 -4.12 -11.05
N ARG A 485 -8.05 -5.37 -11.40
CA ARG A 485 -9.06 -6.17 -10.67
C ARG A 485 -8.51 -6.76 -9.37
N THR A 486 -7.28 -7.26 -9.44
CA THR A 486 -6.57 -7.91 -8.33
C THR A 486 -5.12 -7.47 -8.32
N LYS A 487 -4.52 -7.38 -7.13
CA LYS A 487 -3.10 -7.01 -6.97
C LYS A 487 -2.47 -7.77 -5.81
N PHE A 488 -1.25 -8.25 -6.02
CA PHE A 488 -0.40 -8.70 -4.92
C PHE A 488 0.28 -7.50 -4.26
N ARG A 489 0.25 -7.43 -2.93
CA ARG A 489 0.87 -6.35 -2.16
C ARG A 489 1.59 -6.89 -0.93
N SER A 490 2.41 -6.07 -0.31
CA SER A 490 2.90 -6.30 1.05
C SER A 490 1.74 -6.20 2.05
N MET A 491 1.86 -6.86 3.20
CA MET A 491 0.83 -6.86 4.25
C MET A 491 0.92 -5.63 5.16
N ASN A 492 1.09 -4.46 4.57
CA ASN A 492 1.19 -3.18 5.28
C ASN A 492 -0.23 -2.64 5.51
N PHE A 493 -0.98 -3.30 6.40
CA PHE A 493 -2.40 -3.02 6.64
C PHE A 493 -2.61 -2.29 7.96
N HIS A 494 -3.40 -1.21 7.95
CA HIS A 494 -3.83 -0.51 9.16
C HIS A 494 -5.16 -1.07 9.72
N TYR A 495 -5.92 -1.79 8.89
CA TYR A 495 -7.20 -2.37 9.26
C TYR A 495 -7.37 -3.78 8.69
N ALA A 496 -8.10 -4.63 9.40
CA ALA A 496 -8.58 -5.90 8.89
C ALA A 496 -9.91 -6.29 9.55
N ALA A 497 -10.88 -6.70 8.74
CA ALA A 497 -12.14 -7.26 9.20
C ALA A 497 -12.59 -8.46 8.37
N VAL A 498 -13.41 -9.28 9.01
CA VAL A 498 -13.92 -10.52 8.45
C VAL A 498 -15.35 -10.76 8.92
N ALA A 499 -16.18 -11.29 8.03
CA ALA A 499 -17.49 -11.85 8.39
C ALA A 499 -17.32 -13.36 8.63
N THR A 500 -17.58 -13.84 9.85
CA THR A 500 -17.50 -15.26 10.22
C THR A 500 -18.86 -15.75 10.66
N TYR A 501 -19.20 -17.00 10.41
CA TYR A 501 -20.45 -17.61 10.86
C TYR A 501 -20.26 -19.07 11.23
#